data_AF-A0A550GQP0-F1
#
_entry.id   AF-A0A550GQP0-F1
#
_cell.length_a   1.000
_cell.length_b   1.000
_cell.length_c   1.000
_cell.angle_alpha   90.00
_cell.angle_beta   90.00
_cell.angle_gamma   90.00
#
_symmetry.space_group_name_H-M   'P 1'
#
loop_
_entity.id
_entity.type
_entity.pdbx_description
1 polymer ?
#
loop_
_entity_poly.entity_id
_entity_poly.type
_entity_poly.pdbx_seq_one_letter_code
_entity_poly.pdbx_strand_id
1 'polypeptide(L)' 'MAKCPKCGADVPKMKKSWKMAGRPDKQGKRMQLEIGLYECANGHSFREVLSKKKI' A
#
# COMPACT_ATOMS: atom_id res chain seq x y z
N MET A 1 -5.32 -10.47 -2.21
CA MET A 1 -4.27 -11.31 -1.60
C MET A 1 -2.94 -10.77 -2.08
N ALA A 2 -2.02 -10.48 -1.18
CA ALA A 2 -0.75 -9.83 -1.50
C ALA A 2 0.36 -10.87 -1.54
N LYS A 3 1.32 -10.76 -2.46
CA LYS A 3 2.46 -11.66 -2.53
C LYS A 3 3.69 -11.01 -1.91
N CYS A 4 4.34 -11.70 -0.98
CA CYS A 4 5.54 -11.16 -0.35
C CYS A 4 6.66 -11.00 -1.40
N PRO A 5 7.20 -9.79 -1.61
CA PRO A 5 8.23 -9.56 -2.64
C PRO A 5 9.59 -10.20 -2.27
N LYS A 6 9.77 -10.64 -1.02
CA LYS A 6 11.02 -11.24 -0.55
C LYS A 6 11.04 -12.76 -0.66
N CYS A 7 9.98 -13.43 -0.20
CA CYS A 7 9.92 -14.89 -0.10
C CYS A 7 8.86 -15.51 -1.01
N GLY A 8 8.05 -14.71 -1.71
CA GLY A 8 7.00 -15.19 -2.61
C GLY A 8 5.77 -15.78 -1.91
N ALA A 9 5.71 -15.79 -0.57
CA ALA A 9 4.56 -16.31 0.16
C ALA A 9 3.30 -15.46 -0.06
N ASP A 10 2.16 -16.13 -0.20
CA ASP A 10 0.85 -15.48 -0.23
C ASP A 10 0.44 -14.98 1.15
N VAL A 11 0.06 -13.71 1.23
CA VAL A 11 -0.39 -13.04 2.44
C VAL A 11 -1.87 -12.67 2.28
N PRO A 12 -2.79 -13.38 2.95
CA PRO A 12 -4.22 -13.19 2.76
C PRO A 12 -4.75 -11.95 3.48
N LYS A 13 -4.13 -11.55 4.60
CA LYS A 13 -4.59 -10.45 5.46
C LYS A 13 -3.56 -9.34 5.56
N MET A 14 -4.04 -8.12 5.46
CA MET A 14 -3.28 -6.92 5.71
C MET A 14 -3.28 -6.60 7.21
N LYS A 15 -2.15 -6.11 7.74
CA LYS A 15 -2.02 -5.69 9.15
C LYS A 15 -2.66 -4.33 9.41
N LYS A 16 -2.46 -3.37 8.49
CA LYS A 16 -3.03 -2.02 8.58
C LYS A 16 -3.08 -1.38 7.19
N SER A 17 -4.07 -0.53 6.94
CA SER A 17 -4.05 0.42 5.81
C SER A 17 -4.08 1.86 6.29
N TRP A 18 -3.63 2.77 5.43
CA TRP A 18 -3.81 4.21 5.59
C TRP A 18 -3.84 4.90 4.23
N LYS A 19 -4.42 6.10 4.22
CA LYS A 19 -4.45 6.97 3.05
C LYS A 19 -3.40 8.07 3.21
N MET A 20 -2.72 8.39 2.13
CA MET A 20 -1.73 9.46 2.06
C MET A 20 -1.97 10.30 0.83
N ALA A 21 -2.14 11.61 0.99
CA ALA A 21 -2.20 12.54 -0.13
C ALA A 21 -0.83 13.18 -0.35
N GLY A 22 -0.34 13.11 -1.58
CA GLY A 22 0.93 13.70 -1.96
C GLY A 22 0.84 15.22 -2.20
N ARG A 23 1.92 15.76 -2.77
CA ARG A 23 2.00 17.17 -3.19
C ARG A 23 0.90 17.49 -4.22
N PRO A 24 0.26 18.66 -4.14
CA PRO A 24 -0.67 19.13 -5.17
C PRO A 24 0.03 19.26 -6.53
N ASP A 25 -0.70 18.97 -7.60
CA ASP A 25 -0.27 19.28 -8.97
C ASP A 25 -0.43 20.78 -9.28
N LYS A 26 -0.07 21.17 -10.51
CA LYS A 26 -0.18 22.58 -10.96
C LYS A 26 -1.64 23.10 -10.94
N GLN A 27 -2.63 22.22 -10.89
CA GLN A 27 -4.05 22.55 -10.85
C GLN A 27 -4.63 22.46 -9.42
N GLY A 28 -3.78 22.25 -8.40
CA GLY A 28 -4.19 22.16 -7.00
C GLY A 28 -4.77 20.80 -6.57
N LYS A 29 -4.86 19.83 -7.48
CA LYS A 29 -5.37 18.47 -7.22
C LYS A 29 -4.27 17.61 -6.61
N ARG A 30 -4.62 16.72 -5.67
CA ARG A 30 -3.67 15.83 -4.99
C ARG A 30 -3.87 14.40 -5.46
N MET A 31 -2.78 13.64 -5.55
CA MET A 31 -2.87 12.19 -5.69
C MET A 31 -2.95 11.57 -4.28
N GLN A 32 -4.07 10.95 -3.97
CA GLN A 32 -4.26 10.13 -2.78
C GLN A 32 -3.91 8.67 -3.11
N LEU A 33 -3.03 8.10 -2.31
CA LEU A 33 -2.67 6.69 -2.32
C LEU A 33 -3.27 6.02 -1.08
N GLU A 34 -3.81 4.83 -1.26
CA GLU A 34 -4.11 3.93 -0.16
C GLU A 34 -3.02 2.86 -0.11
N ILE A 35 -2.36 2.76 1.03
CA ILE A 35 -1.25 1.84 1.24
C ILE A 35 -1.67 0.81 2.27
N GLY A 36 -1.44 -0.46 1.96
CA GLY A 36 -1.56 -1.57 2.88
C GLY A 36 -0.21 -2.05 3.38
N LEU A 37 -0.11 -2.32 4.68
CA LEU A 37 1.03 -2.97 5.32
C LEU A 37 0.70 -4.44 5.55
N TYR A 38 1.56 -5.32 5.06
CA TYR A 38 1.46 -6.75 5.17
C TYR A 38 2.64 -7.31 5.96
N GLU A 39 2.38 -8.41 6.65
CA GLU A 39 3.38 -9.19 7.36
C GLU A 39 3.21 -10.65 6.93
N CYS A 40 4.24 -11.23 6.32
CA CYS A 40 4.20 -12.62 5.90
C CYS A 40 4.59 -13.55 7.06
N ALA A 41 4.19 -14.83 6.98
CA ALA A 41 4.55 -15.84 7.98
C ALA A 41 6.07 -16.01 8.20
N ASN A 42 6.90 -15.67 7.21
CA ASN A 42 8.36 -15.69 7.31
C ASN A 42 8.95 -14.46 8.03
N GLY A 43 8.12 -13.63 8.69
CA GLY A 43 8.55 -12.47 9.48
C GLY A 43 8.90 -11.21 8.67
N HIS A 44 8.66 -11.19 7.36
CA HIS A 44 8.90 -9.99 6.55
C HIS A 44 7.69 -9.06 6.52
N SER A 45 7.95 -7.77 6.73
CA SER A 45 6.98 -6.69 6.51
C SER A 45 7.20 -6.04 5.14
N PHE A 46 6.11 -5.77 4.42
CA PHE A 46 6.13 -5.04 3.15
C PHE A 46 4.88 -4.20 2.96
N ARG A 47 4.96 -3.20 2.08
CA ARG A 47 3.86 -2.29 1.76
C ARG A 47 3.41 -2.50 0.32
N GLU A 48 2.12 -2.40 0.08
CA GLU A 48 1.53 -2.48 -1.26
C GLU A 48 0.54 -1.32 -1.46
N VAL A 49 0.51 -0.79 -2.67
CA VAL A 49 -0.45 0.27 -3.02
C VAL A 49 -1.76 -0.39 -3.42
N LEU A 50 -2.80 -0.16 -2.64
CA LEU A 50 -4.14 -0.74 -2.86
C LEU A 50 -4.96 0.09 -3.84
N SER A 51 -4.85 1.42 -3.78
CA SER A 51 -5.58 2.31 -4.67
C SER A 51 -4.82 3.61 -4.91
N LYS A 52 -5.07 4.22 -6.07
CA LYS A 52 -4.59 5.56 -6.43
C LYS A 52 -5.79 6.37 -6.95
N LYS A 53 -6.06 7.52 -6.33
CA LYS A 53 -7.16 8.41 -6.72
C LYS A 53 -6.69 9.86 -6.75
N LYS A 54 -7.12 10.63 -7.76
CA LYS A 54 -6.97 12.10 -7.75
C LYS A 54 -8.11 12.72 -6.94
N ILE A 55 -7.75 13.60 -6.01
CA ILE A 55 -8.66 14.38 -5.16
C ILE A 55 -8.43 15.88 -5.35
#